data_AF-A0A7K0YN95-F1
#
_entry.id   AF-A0A7K0YN95-F1
#
_cell.length_a   1.000
_cell.length_b   1.000
_cell.length_c   1.000
_cell.angle_alpha   90.00
_cell.angle_beta   90.00
_cell.angle_gamma   90.00
#
_symmetry.space_group_name_H-M   'P 1'
#
loop_
_entity.id
_entity.type
_entity.pdbx_description
1 polymer ?
#
loop_
_entity_poly.entity_id
_entity_poly.type
_entity_poly.pdbx_seq_one_letter_code
_entity_poly.pdbx_strand_id
1 'polypeptide(L)'
;MRVLAAVDKFKGTASAKDVARSIGHACWELGIECDEVALADGGEGTLDVLGGPNRESVVTGPLGKPVKAQWRFQGDTAVIEMARASGLSIVGDAQHNDAVAASTTGTGELIDKALDLGARRIIVCLGGSATTDGGLGAIRAIRSPARLKAVDFLIACDVTTQFVDAAVVFGPQKGATASQVRLLTGRLERLIQMYRENYGVDVSKIEGAGAAGGLAGGLVALGGKLIPGFEMVADEANLHDRVAQADLVITGEGQ
;
A
#
# COMPACT_ATOMS: atom_id res chain seq x y z
N MET A 1 -13.80 32.67 8.72
CA MET A 1 -13.20 31.49 9.37
C MET A 1 -13.28 30.35 8.39
N ARG A 2 -12.15 29.79 8.01
CA ARG A 2 -12.03 28.66 7.11
C ARG A 2 -11.59 27.44 7.91
N VAL A 3 -12.42 26.41 7.94
CA VAL A 3 -12.14 25.14 8.60
C VAL A 3 -11.56 24.17 7.58
N LEU A 4 -10.55 23.40 7.97
CA LEU A 4 -10.09 22.24 7.24
C LEU A 4 -10.47 20.98 8.04
N ALA A 5 -11.33 20.15 7.46
CA ALA A 5 -11.65 18.82 7.99
C ALA A 5 -10.71 17.79 7.34
N ALA A 6 -9.61 17.48 8.01
CA ALA A 6 -8.57 16.56 7.53
C ALA A 6 -8.54 15.30 8.41
N VAL A 7 -9.24 14.24 8.04
CA VAL A 7 -9.53 13.08 8.92
C VAL A 7 -9.22 11.75 8.25
N ASP A 8 -8.80 10.76 9.03
CA ASP A 8 -8.71 9.35 8.57
C ASP A 8 -10.00 8.59 8.90
N LYS A 9 -10.09 7.35 8.42
CA LYS A 9 -11.20 6.42 8.61
C LYS A 9 -11.38 6.06 10.08
N PHE A 10 -12.63 5.83 10.44
CA PHE A 10 -13.00 5.27 11.74
C PHE A 10 -13.21 3.78 11.51
N LYS A 11 -12.16 2.98 11.78
CA LYS A 11 -12.08 1.59 11.33
C LYS A 11 -13.32 0.79 11.77
N GLY A 12 -13.92 0.09 10.81
CA GLY A 12 -15.14 -0.71 11.02
C GLY A 12 -16.44 0.11 11.18
N THR A 13 -16.38 1.44 11.15
CA THR A 13 -17.53 2.33 11.40
C THR A 13 -17.82 3.27 10.23
N ALA A 14 -16.85 4.10 9.81
CA ALA A 14 -17.05 5.12 8.77
C ALA A 14 -15.80 5.32 7.92
N SER A 15 -15.99 5.62 6.63
CA SER A 15 -14.86 5.99 5.76
C SER A 15 -14.35 7.38 6.09
N ALA A 16 -13.08 7.68 5.76
CA ALA A 16 -12.51 9.01 5.92
C ALA A 16 -13.37 10.09 5.23
N LYS A 17 -13.95 9.77 4.07
CA LYS A 17 -14.87 10.67 3.34
C LYS A 17 -16.16 10.93 4.11
N ASP A 18 -16.75 9.89 4.73
CA ASP A 18 -17.99 10.06 5.49
C ASP A 18 -17.77 10.92 6.74
N VAL A 19 -16.63 10.74 7.41
CA VAL A 19 -16.24 11.56 8.57
C VAL A 19 -15.99 13.01 8.15
N ALA A 20 -15.22 13.24 7.08
CA ALA A 20 -14.93 14.58 6.57
C ALA A 20 -16.22 15.32 6.18
N ARG A 21 -17.12 14.64 5.47
CA ARG A 21 -18.44 15.18 5.09
C ARG A 21 -19.34 15.47 6.29
N SER A 22 -19.25 14.68 7.35
CA SER A 22 -20.04 14.92 8.57
C SER A 22 -19.57 16.21 9.27
N ILE A 23 -18.27 16.46 9.31
CA ILE A 23 -17.70 17.71 9.83
C ILE A 23 -18.07 18.88 8.92
N GLY A 24 -17.97 18.70 7.60
CA GLY A 24 -18.39 19.69 6.60
C GLY A 24 -19.88 20.06 6.74
N HIS A 25 -20.74 19.08 6.98
CA HIS A 25 -22.16 19.30 7.22
C HIS A 25 -22.41 20.16 8.47
N ALA A 26 -21.74 19.86 9.59
CA ALA A 26 -21.85 20.66 10.80
C ALA A 26 -21.33 22.10 10.60
N CYS A 27 -20.25 22.27 9.84
CA CYS A 27 -19.75 23.60 9.47
C CYS A 27 -20.77 24.37 8.63
N TRP A 28 -21.42 23.70 7.66
CA TRP A 28 -22.46 24.29 6.82
C TRP A 28 -23.68 24.76 7.64
N GLU A 29 -24.16 23.96 8.60
CA GLU A 29 -25.25 24.35 9.51
C GLU A 29 -24.94 25.62 10.31
N LEU A 30 -23.66 25.86 10.59
CA LEU A 30 -23.16 27.04 11.31
C LEU A 30 -22.78 28.21 10.38
N GLY A 31 -22.92 28.06 9.06
CA GLY A 31 -22.52 29.08 8.08
C GLY A 31 -21.00 29.28 7.95
N ILE A 32 -20.21 28.24 8.25
CA ILE A 32 -18.74 28.24 8.20
C ILE A 32 -18.27 27.52 6.93
N GLU A 33 -17.28 28.09 6.23
CA GLU A 33 -16.63 27.44 5.10
C GLU A 33 -15.75 26.28 5.58
N CYS A 34 -15.91 25.11 4.97
CA CYS A 34 -15.15 23.91 5.30
C CYS A 34 -14.52 23.30 4.04
N ASP A 35 -13.20 23.13 4.05
CA ASP A 35 -12.47 22.30 3.09
C ASP A 35 -12.42 20.86 3.63
N GLU A 36 -12.95 19.91 2.87
CA GLU A 36 -13.06 18.51 3.28
C GLU A 36 -11.95 17.68 2.62
N VAL A 37 -11.08 17.10 3.45
CA VAL A 37 -9.97 16.26 3.01
C VAL A 37 -10.01 14.94 3.76
N ALA A 38 -10.33 13.87 3.03
CA ALA A 38 -10.10 12.52 3.53
C ALA A 38 -8.59 12.27 3.55
N LEU A 39 -8.08 11.64 4.60
CA LEU A 39 -6.69 11.23 4.75
C LEU A 39 -6.58 9.70 4.81
N ALA A 40 -5.36 9.20 4.61
CA ALA A 40 -4.97 7.81 4.80
C ALA A 40 -3.49 7.74 5.22
N ASP A 41 -3.11 6.57 5.72
CA ASP A 41 -1.77 6.18 6.16
C ASP A 41 -0.92 5.54 5.03
N GLY A 42 -1.31 5.72 3.77
CA GLY A 42 -0.64 5.06 2.63
C GLY A 42 -0.88 3.55 2.55
N GLY A 43 -1.81 3.01 3.35
CA GLY A 43 -2.28 1.64 3.30
C GLY A 43 -3.56 1.47 2.46
N GLU A 44 -4.51 0.69 2.98
CA GLU A 44 -5.81 0.45 2.35
C GLU A 44 -6.71 1.71 2.44
N GLY A 45 -7.27 2.11 1.29
CA GLY A 45 -8.16 3.28 1.15
C GLY A 45 -7.46 4.54 0.61
N THR A 46 -6.16 4.48 0.39
CA THR A 46 -5.35 5.57 -0.19
C THR A 46 -5.84 6.04 -1.56
N LEU A 47 -6.16 5.14 -2.49
CA LEU A 47 -6.74 5.47 -3.80
C LEU A 47 -8.09 6.17 -3.66
N ASP A 48 -8.90 5.76 -2.69
CA ASP A 48 -10.20 6.38 -2.44
C ASP A 48 -10.00 7.82 -1.95
N VAL A 49 -9.05 8.03 -1.04
CA VAL A 49 -8.65 9.34 -0.50
C VAL A 49 -8.11 10.28 -1.57
N LEU A 50 -7.15 9.82 -2.38
CA LEU A 50 -6.52 10.64 -3.40
C LEU A 50 -7.50 11.09 -4.51
N GLY A 51 -8.65 10.41 -4.67
CA GLY A 51 -9.73 10.83 -5.56
C GLY A 51 -9.39 10.82 -7.07
N GLY A 52 -10.38 11.06 -7.92
CA GLY A 52 -10.19 11.02 -9.39
C GLY A 52 -10.34 9.61 -10.01
N PRO A 53 -10.24 9.51 -11.35
CA PRO A 53 -10.62 8.29 -12.07
C PRO A 53 -9.58 7.18 -11.88
N ASN A 54 -10.03 6.04 -11.36
CA ASN A 54 -9.23 4.82 -11.35
C ASN A 54 -9.31 4.12 -12.70
N ARG A 55 -8.19 3.51 -13.09
CA ARG A 55 -8.16 2.46 -14.11
C ARG A 55 -8.47 1.13 -13.46
N GLU A 56 -8.99 0.19 -14.25
CA GLU A 56 -9.14 -1.20 -13.86
C GLU A 56 -8.25 -2.07 -14.74
N SER A 57 -7.63 -3.08 -14.16
CA SER A 57 -6.87 -4.09 -14.88
C SER A 57 -7.12 -5.46 -14.30
N VAL A 58 -7.27 -6.46 -15.18
CA VAL A 58 -7.31 -7.85 -14.75
C VAL A 58 -5.88 -8.31 -14.48
N VAL A 59 -5.64 -8.78 -13.26
CA VAL A 59 -4.34 -9.25 -12.78
C VAL A 59 -4.49 -10.55 -11.97
N THR A 60 -3.40 -11.24 -11.71
CA THR A 60 -3.37 -12.46 -10.91
C THR A 60 -3.61 -12.16 -9.43
N GLY A 61 -4.73 -12.62 -8.88
CA GLY A 61 -5.07 -12.48 -7.46
C GLY A 61 -4.18 -13.30 -6.53
N PRO A 62 -4.34 -13.18 -5.19
CA PRO A 62 -3.45 -13.79 -4.22
C PRO A 62 -3.31 -15.31 -4.38
N LEU A 63 -4.43 -15.99 -4.68
CA LEU A 63 -4.50 -17.45 -4.83
C LEU A 63 -4.52 -17.89 -6.31
N GLY A 64 -4.00 -17.06 -7.22
CA GLY A 64 -3.84 -17.36 -8.64
C GLY A 64 -5.08 -17.12 -9.52
N LYS A 65 -6.26 -16.88 -8.93
CA LYS A 65 -7.47 -16.52 -9.67
C LYS A 65 -7.38 -15.09 -10.21
N PRO A 66 -7.84 -14.78 -11.44
CA PRO A 66 -7.87 -13.42 -11.94
C PRO A 66 -8.76 -12.50 -11.10
N VAL A 67 -8.31 -11.27 -10.87
CA VAL A 67 -9.03 -10.23 -10.14
C VAL A 67 -9.01 -8.93 -10.92
N LYS A 68 -10.08 -8.15 -10.81
CA LYS A 68 -10.14 -6.79 -11.33
C LYS A 68 -9.59 -5.84 -10.30
N ALA A 69 -8.35 -5.41 -10.49
CA ALA A 69 -7.68 -4.50 -9.58
C ALA A 69 -7.78 -3.06 -10.09
N GLN A 70 -8.20 -2.16 -9.21
CA GLN A 70 -8.17 -0.73 -9.45
C GLN A 70 -6.81 -0.14 -9.10
N TRP A 71 -6.37 0.83 -9.89
CA TRP A 71 -5.14 1.59 -9.69
C TRP A 71 -5.23 2.92 -10.41
N ARG A 72 -4.36 3.87 -10.10
CA ARG A 72 -4.35 5.20 -10.72
C ARG A 72 -3.17 5.37 -11.64
N PHE A 73 -3.42 6.05 -12.76
CA PHE A 73 -2.39 6.56 -13.65
C PHE A 73 -2.84 7.93 -14.16
N GLN A 74 -2.20 8.98 -13.66
CA GLN A 74 -2.54 10.37 -13.97
C GLN A 74 -1.24 11.16 -14.26
N GLY A 75 -1.21 11.87 -15.39
CA GLY A 75 0.03 12.45 -15.88
C GLY A 75 1.04 11.34 -16.18
N ASP A 76 2.15 11.33 -15.45
CA ASP A 76 3.20 10.32 -15.47
C ASP A 76 3.35 9.57 -14.13
N THR A 77 2.41 9.75 -13.21
CA THR A 77 2.40 9.11 -11.88
C THR A 77 1.40 7.96 -11.84
N ALA A 78 1.87 6.79 -11.40
CA ALA A 78 1.04 5.65 -11.06
C ALA A 78 0.92 5.49 -9.53
N VAL A 79 -0.28 5.23 -9.03
CA VAL A 79 -0.52 4.86 -7.63
C VAL A 79 -1.20 3.50 -7.59
N ILE A 80 -0.58 2.56 -6.87
CA ILE A 80 -0.98 1.16 -6.81
C ILE A 80 -1.22 0.80 -5.34
N GLU A 81 -2.44 0.43 -4.99
CA GLU A 81 -2.73 -0.25 -3.72
C GLU A 81 -2.52 -1.75 -3.88
N MET A 82 -1.53 -2.30 -3.18
CA MET A 82 -1.26 -3.74 -3.26
C MET A 82 -2.46 -4.57 -2.81
N ALA A 83 -3.30 -4.05 -1.90
CA ALA A 83 -4.50 -4.72 -1.41
C ALA A 83 -5.51 -5.03 -2.52
N ARG A 84 -5.56 -4.22 -3.60
CA ARG A 84 -6.50 -4.38 -4.72
C ARG A 84 -6.13 -5.53 -5.66
N ALA A 85 -4.88 -6.01 -5.61
CA ALA A 85 -4.41 -7.14 -6.40
C ALA A 85 -3.99 -8.35 -5.54
N SER A 86 -3.47 -8.10 -4.34
CA SER A 86 -2.80 -9.08 -3.48
C SER A 86 -3.28 -9.00 -2.02
N GLY A 87 -4.45 -8.40 -1.77
CA GLY A 87 -4.99 -8.16 -0.43
C GLY A 87 -5.85 -9.28 0.14
N LEU A 88 -6.01 -9.26 1.46
CA LEU A 88 -6.82 -10.20 2.23
C LEU A 88 -8.33 -10.03 1.94
N SER A 89 -8.77 -8.81 1.66
CA SER A 89 -10.16 -8.51 1.27
C SER A 89 -10.59 -9.20 -0.03
N ILE A 90 -9.63 -9.55 -0.91
CA ILE A 90 -9.89 -10.31 -2.15
C ILE A 90 -10.23 -11.76 -1.87
N VAL A 91 -9.58 -12.36 -0.87
CA VAL A 91 -9.81 -13.76 -0.46
C VAL A 91 -10.94 -13.88 0.55
N GLY A 92 -11.48 -12.75 1.03
CA GLY A 92 -12.53 -12.67 2.04
C GLY A 92 -11.94 -12.26 3.40
N ASP A 93 -11.20 -13.17 4.02
CA ASP A 93 -10.58 -12.97 5.34
C ASP A 93 -9.43 -13.96 5.58
N ALA A 94 -8.91 -13.98 6.81
CA ALA A 94 -7.84 -14.90 7.23
C ALA A 94 -8.23 -16.38 7.20
N GLN A 95 -9.51 -16.73 7.36
CA GLN A 95 -9.98 -18.12 7.37
C GLN A 95 -10.06 -18.70 5.97
N HIS A 96 -10.35 -17.85 4.98
CA HIS A 96 -10.45 -18.21 3.57
C HIS A 96 -9.13 -18.08 2.80
N ASN A 97 -8.09 -17.54 3.45
CA ASN A 97 -6.77 -17.39 2.85
C ASN A 97 -5.92 -18.66 2.96
N ASP A 98 -5.11 -18.92 1.94
CA ASP A 98 -3.96 -19.82 2.07
C ASP A 98 -2.70 -18.96 2.25
N ALA A 99 -2.32 -18.73 3.51
CA ALA A 99 -1.19 -17.87 3.87
C ALA A 99 0.17 -18.35 3.31
N VAL A 100 0.27 -19.63 2.93
CA VAL A 100 1.50 -20.20 2.35
C VAL A 100 1.52 -19.99 0.83
N ALA A 101 0.38 -20.16 0.17
CA ALA A 101 0.26 -20.06 -1.29
C ALA A 101 0.06 -18.63 -1.81
N ALA A 102 -0.49 -17.72 -0.99
CA ALA A 102 -0.78 -16.36 -1.39
C ALA A 102 0.44 -15.62 -1.96
N SER A 103 0.28 -15.07 -3.17
CA SER A 103 1.35 -14.45 -3.97
C SER A 103 1.10 -12.98 -4.29
N THR A 104 2.19 -12.21 -4.41
CA THR A 104 2.19 -10.79 -4.80
C THR A 104 2.20 -10.57 -6.32
N THR A 105 2.03 -11.62 -7.14
CA THR A 105 2.10 -11.58 -8.61
C THR A 105 1.29 -10.44 -9.22
N GLY A 106 0.01 -10.29 -8.88
CA GLY A 106 -0.84 -9.25 -9.45
C GLY A 106 -0.37 -7.82 -9.14
N THR A 107 0.25 -7.60 -7.98
CA THR A 107 0.87 -6.30 -7.68
C THR A 107 2.02 -6.00 -8.63
N GLY A 108 2.88 -6.99 -8.92
CA GLY A 108 3.94 -6.84 -9.92
C GLY A 108 3.41 -6.63 -11.33
N GLU A 109 2.31 -7.28 -11.70
CA GLU A 109 1.64 -7.05 -13.00
C GLU A 109 1.10 -5.62 -13.13
N LEU A 110 0.59 -5.01 -12.05
CA LEU A 110 0.20 -3.60 -12.05
C LEU A 110 1.40 -2.67 -12.21
N ILE A 111 2.52 -2.97 -11.54
CA ILE A 111 3.78 -2.22 -11.68
C ILE A 111 4.29 -2.30 -13.13
N ASP A 112 4.28 -3.50 -13.72
CA ASP A 112 4.71 -3.72 -15.11
C ASP A 112 3.80 -2.98 -16.09
N LYS A 113 2.47 -2.95 -15.86
CA LYS A 113 1.53 -2.14 -16.64
C LYS A 113 1.80 -0.64 -16.50
N ALA A 114 2.09 -0.15 -15.29
CA ALA A 114 2.45 1.25 -15.07
C ALA A 114 3.72 1.64 -15.85
N LEU A 115 4.73 0.77 -15.84
CA LEU A 115 5.92 0.93 -16.67
C LEU A 115 5.55 0.97 -18.16
N ASP A 116 4.73 0.04 -18.65
CA ASP A 116 4.32 0.00 -20.07
C ASP A 116 3.55 1.25 -20.51
N LEU A 117 2.82 1.92 -19.61
CA LEU A 117 2.20 3.22 -19.87
C LEU A 117 3.18 4.41 -19.83
N GLY A 118 4.44 4.18 -19.49
CA GLY A 118 5.47 5.21 -19.42
C GLY A 118 5.49 6.00 -18.12
N ALA A 119 5.06 5.38 -17.00
CA ALA A 119 5.17 6.00 -15.68
C ALA A 119 6.61 6.50 -15.42
N ARG A 120 6.74 7.73 -14.95
CA ARG A 120 7.99 8.30 -14.43
C ARG A 120 8.04 8.30 -12.91
N ARG A 121 6.89 8.19 -12.26
CA ARG A 121 6.74 7.99 -10.82
C ARG A 121 5.77 6.85 -10.56
N ILE A 122 6.14 5.92 -9.68
CA ILE A 122 5.28 4.80 -9.28
C ILE A 122 5.28 4.76 -7.76
N ILE A 123 4.08 4.82 -7.17
CA ILE A 123 3.86 4.76 -5.73
C ILE A 123 3.10 3.47 -5.44
N VAL A 124 3.65 2.62 -4.57
CA VAL A 124 3.02 1.38 -4.12
C VAL A 124 2.64 1.52 -2.65
N CYS A 125 1.33 1.49 -2.39
CA CYS A 125 0.72 1.60 -1.07
C CYS A 125 0.63 0.21 -0.44
N LEU A 126 1.25 0.03 0.73
CA LEU A 126 1.31 -1.25 1.43
C LEU A 126 0.34 -1.29 2.61
N GLY A 127 -0.62 -2.21 2.54
CA GLY A 127 -1.60 -2.44 3.59
C GLY A 127 -2.50 -3.61 3.22
N GLY A 128 -3.13 -4.25 4.20
CA GLY A 128 -4.16 -5.27 3.96
C GLY A 128 -3.71 -6.50 3.15
N SER A 129 -2.41 -6.84 3.10
CA SER A 129 -1.88 -7.94 2.29
C SER A 129 -2.39 -9.33 2.72
N ALA A 130 -2.68 -10.22 1.76
CA ALA A 130 -2.90 -11.65 2.01
C ALA A 130 -1.60 -12.47 2.04
N THR A 131 -0.49 -11.87 1.64
CA THR A 131 0.71 -12.57 1.16
C THR A 131 1.84 -12.59 2.18
N THR A 132 2.66 -13.65 2.16
CA THR A 132 3.98 -13.72 2.85
C THR A 132 4.97 -14.45 1.95
N ASP A 133 5.13 -13.96 0.72
CA ASP A 133 6.02 -14.51 -0.31
C ASP A 133 7.32 -13.70 -0.45
N GLY A 134 7.55 -12.72 0.42
CA GLY A 134 8.72 -11.84 0.38
C GLY A 134 8.75 -10.91 -0.84
N GLY A 135 7.61 -10.69 -1.52
CA GLY A 135 7.56 -9.91 -2.77
C GLY A 135 8.03 -10.67 -4.00
N LEU A 136 8.35 -11.97 -3.87
CA LEU A 136 8.89 -12.77 -4.97
C LEU A 136 7.93 -12.83 -6.17
N GLY A 137 6.63 -12.96 -5.92
CA GLY A 137 5.62 -12.97 -6.97
C GLY A 137 5.63 -11.67 -7.78
N ALA A 138 5.65 -10.52 -7.11
CA ALA A 138 5.70 -9.21 -7.76
C ALA A 138 6.96 -9.04 -8.61
N ILE A 139 8.14 -9.35 -8.05
CA ILE A 139 9.42 -9.23 -8.76
C ILE A 139 9.43 -10.07 -10.04
N ARG A 140 8.92 -11.31 -9.98
CA ARG A 140 8.86 -12.20 -11.14
C ARG A 140 7.87 -11.75 -12.22
N ALA A 141 6.82 -11.04 -11.83
CA ALA A 141 5.83 -10.52 -12.76
C ALA A 141 6.31 -9.28 -13.53
N ILE A 142 7.26 -8.53 -12.97
CA ILE A 142 7.86 -7.36 -13.63
C ILE A 142 8.84 -7.85 -14.69
N ARG A 143 8.51 -7.64 -15.97
CA ARG A 143 9.28 -8.19 -17.10
C ARG A 143 10.58 -7.43 -17.34
N SER A 144 10.63 -6.15 -16.97
CA SER A 144 11.77 -5.27 -17.23
C SER A 144 12.16 -4.48 -15.98
N PRO A 145 12.65 -5.16 -14.91
CA PRO A 145 12.96 -4.52 -13.63
C PRO A 145 14.02 -3.42 -13.75
N ALA A 146 14.91 -3.50 -14.74
CA ALA A 146 15.90 -2.45 -15.00
C ALA A 146 15.28 -1.07 -15.29
N ARG A 147 14.03 -1.02 -15.81
CA ARG A 147 13.31 0.23 -16.08
C ARG A 147 12.96 1.00 -14.80
N LEU A 148 12.77 0.29 -13.67
CA LEU A 148 12.45 0.92 -12.38
C LEU A 148 13.56 1.85 -11.89
N LYS A 149 14.81 1.66 -12.33
CA LYS A 149 15.93 2.55 -11.97
C LYS A 149 15.80 3.96 -12.56
N ALA A 150 14.99 4.14 -13.60
CA ALA A 150 14.73 5.43 -14.24
C ALA A 150 13.38 6.04 -13.79
N VAL A 151 12.70 5.40 -12.84
CA VAL A 151 11.41 5.81 -12.30
C VAL A 151 11.63 6.24 -10.86
N ASP A 152 10.94 7.30 -10.43
CA ASP A 152 10.81 7.59 -9.00
C ASP A 152 9.88 6.55 -8.37
N PHE A 153 10.49 5.47 -7.86
CA PHE A 153 9.78 4.30 -7.36
C PHE A 153 9.68 4.32 -5.83
N LEU A 154 8.48 4.59 -5.34
CA LEU A 154 8.18 4.87 -3.94
C LEU A 154 7.27 3.79 -3.36
N ILE A 155 7.52 3.43 -2.11
CA ILE A 155 6.80 2.39 -1.38
C ILE A 155 6.29 3.02 -0.08
N ALA A 156 4.99 3.29 -0.01
CA ALA A 156 4.34 3.89 1.15
C ALA A 156 4.10 2.80 2.20
N CYS A 157 4.71 2.99 3.38
CA CYS A 157 4.64 2.03 4.48
C CYS A 157 4.92 2.69 5.83
N ASP A 158 4.08 2.37 6.82
CA ASP A 158 4.19 2.90 8.19
C ASP A 158 4.65 1.89 9.24
N VAL A 159 5.03 0.68 8.82
CA VAL A 159 5.59 -0.33 9.74
C VAL A 159 7.09 -0.45 9.60
N THR A 160 7.77 -0.64 10.72
CA THR A 160 9.23 -0.80 10.78
C THR A 160 9.68 -2.26 10.82
N THR A 161 8.73 -3.20 10.72
CA THR A 161 8.97 -4.64 10.83
C THR A 161 10.07 -5.12 9.88
N GLN A 162 11.03 -5.89 10.42
CA GLN A 162 12.13 -6.45 9.63
C GLN A 162 11.65 -7.52 8.66
N PHE A 163 12.44 -7.77 7.62
CA PHE A 163 12.06 -8.64 6.52
C PHE A 163 11.57 -10.03 6.96
N VAL A 164 12.33 -10.73 7.82
CA VAL A 164 12.01 -12.09 8.28
C VAL A 164 10.87 -12.10 9.31
N ASP A 165 10.81 -11.06 10.15
CA ASP A 165 9.80 -10.94 11.21
C ASP A 165 8.39 -10.80 10.65
N ALA A 166 8.25 -10.42 9.37
CA ALA A 166 6.96 -10.36 8.67
C ALA A 166 6.13 -11.65 8.82
N ALA A 167 6.78 -12.82 8.78
CA ALA A 167 6.11 -14.10 8.96
C ALA A 167 5.57 -14.29 10.38
N VAL A 168 6.31 -13.86 11.39
CA VAL A 168 5.95 -14.03 12.80
C VAL A 168 4.89 -13.01 13.21
N VAL A 169 5.09 -11.73 12.85
CA VAL A 169 4.22 -10.62 13.25
C VAL A 169 2.90 -10.64 12.47
N PHE A 170 2.96 -10.82 11.15
CA PHE A 170 1.77 -10.65 10.29
C PHE A 170 1.25 -11.96 9.69
N GLY A 171 1.97 -13.08 9.80
CA GLY A 171 1.50 -14.37 9.31
C GLY A 171 0.19 -14.83 9.98
N PRO A 172 0.06 -14.80 11.32
CA PRO A 172 -1.14 -15.28 12.02
C PRO A 172 -2.43 -14.56 11.60
N GLN A 173 -2.40 -13.23 11.48
CA GLN A 173 -3.56 -12.44 11.02
C GLN A 173 -3.94 -12.68 9.55
N LYS A 174 -3.08 -13.36 8.78
CA LYS A 174 -3.34 -13.79 7.39
C LYS A 174 -3.81 -15.25 7.32
N GLY A 175 -3.99 -15.92 8.46
CA GLY A 175 -4.44 -17.32 8.53
C GLY A 175 -3.31 -18.34 8.71
N ALA A 176 -2.05 -17.93 8.93
CA ALA A 176 -0.96 -18.87 9.10
C ALA A 176 -0.99 -19.54 10.49
N THR A 177 -0.99 -20.87 10.51
CA THR A 177 -0.74 -21.67 11.72
C THR A 177 0.71 -21.54 12.20
N ALA A 178 1.01 -21.92 13.44
CA ALA A 178 2.36 -21.85 13.99
C ALA A 178 3.42 -22.64 13.18
N SER A 179 3.04 -23.77 12.58
CA SER A 179 3.93 -24.54 11.69
C SER A 179 4.15 -23.84 10.36
N GLN A 180 3.12 -23.22 9.79
CA GLN A 180 3.23 -22.41 8.58
C GLN A 180 4.04 -21.14 8.81
N VAL A 181 3.92 -20.49 9.98
CA VAL A 181 4.78 -19.36 10.35
C VAL A 181 6.25 -19.76 10.29
N ARG A 182 6.65 -20.90 10.89
CA ARG A 182 8.04 -21.41 10.80
C ARG A 182 8.48 -21.66 9.36
N LEU A 183 7.60 -22.22 8.53
CA LEU A 183 7.86 -22.43 7.10
C LEU A 183 8.09 -21.10 6.36
N LEU A 184 7.24 -20.11 6.63
CA LEU A 184 7.30 -18.77 6.05
C LEU A 184 8.55 -18.01 6.50
N THR A 185 8.92 -18.09 7.78
CA THR A 185 10.18 -17.54 8.30
C THR A 185 11.37 -18.10 7.50
N GLY A 186 11.47 -19.43 7.38
CA GLY A 186 12.55 -20.06 6.60
C GLY A 186 12.50 -19.71 5.11
N ARG A 187 11.32 -19.41 4.54
CA ARG A 187 11.19 -18.88 3.18
C ARG A 187 11.82 -17.49 3.07
N LEU A 188 11.49 -16.58 3.98
CA LEU A 188 12.01 -15.21 3.97
C LEU A 188 13.52 -15.18 4.22
N GLU A 189 14.04 -16.04 5.09
CA GLU A 189 15.49 -16.21 5.30
C GLU A 189 16.24 -16.57 4.02
N ARG A 190 15.70 -17.50 3.22
CA ARG A 190 16.29 -17.85 1.91
C ARG A 190 16.21 -16.71 0.91
N LEU A 191 15.15 -15.91 0.94
CA LEU A 191 14.99 -14.78 0.03
C LEU A 191 15.99 -13.66 0.31
N ILE A 192 16.48 -13.49 1.54
CA ILE A 192 17.57 -12.55 1.84
C ILE A 192 18.79 -12.86 0.98
N GLN A 193 19.22 -14.13 0.93
CA GLN A 193 20.39 -14.53 0.13
C GLN A 193 20.12 -14.31 -1.36
N MET A 194 18.94 -14.69 -1.84
CA MET A 194 18.56 -14.51 -3.23
C MET A 194 18.56 -13.03 -3.66
N TYR A 195 18.06 -12.12 -2.82
CA TYR A 195 18.07 -10.69 -3.12
C TYR A 195 19.47 -10.08 -3.04
N ARG A 196 20.30 -10.57 -2.12
CA ARG A 196 21.71 -10.17 -2.06
C ARG A 196 22.48 -10.60 -3.31
N GLU A 197 22.28 -11.84 -3.77
CA GLU A 197 22.98 -12.40 -4.94
C GLU A 197 22.51 -11.77 -6.25
N ASN A 198 21.19 -11.65 -6.45
CA ASN A 198 20.64 -11.23 -7.74
C ASN A 198 20.53 -9.71 -7.91
N TYR A 199 20.37 -8.97 -6.81
CA TYR A 199 20.14 -7.52 -6.85
C TYR A 199 21.18 -6.73 -6.05
N GLY A 200 22.08 -7.38 -5.31
CA GLY A 200 23.07 -6.70 -4.47
C GLY A 200 22.47 -6.05 -3.23
N VAL A 201 21.23 -6.37 -2.86
CA VAL A 201 20.51 -5.71 -1.76
C VAL A 201 20.27 -6.69 -0.62
N ASP A 202 20.75 -6.31 0.56
CA ASP A 202 20.52 -7.04 1.80
C ASP A 202 19.27 -6.53 2.51
N VAL A 203 18.11 -7.09 2.15
CA VAL A 203 16.81 -6.68 2.70
C VAL A 203 16.68 -6.91 4.22
N SER A 204 17.55 -7.72 4.82
CA SER A 204 17.58 -7.94 6.27
C SER A 204 18.02 -6.72 7.07
N LYS A 205 18.66 -5.75 6.43
CA LYS A 205 19.18 -4.53 7.05
C LYS A 205 18.28 -3.32 6.86
N ILE A 206 17.14 -3.50 6.19
CA ILE A 206 16.23 -2.43 5.80
C ILE A 206 15.04 -2.47 6.74
N GLU A 207 14.94 -1.44 7.57
CA GLU A 207 13.78 -1.23 8.43
C GLU A 207 12.52 -1.08 7.58
N GLY A 208 11.43 -1.74 7.98
CA GLY A 208 10.17 -1.78 7.23
C GLY A 208 10.16 -2.74 6.04
N ALA A 209 11.26 -3.42 5.71
CA ALA A 209 11.30 -4.38 4.60
C ALA A 209 10.31 -5.55 4.76
N GLY A 210 9.86 -5.85 5.98
CA GLY A 210 8.86 -6.88 6.26
C GLY A 210 7.42 -6.50 5.93
N ALA A 211 7.17 -5.23 5.59
CA ALA A 211 5.82 -4.77 5.29
C ALA A 211 5.16 -5.56 4.17
N ALA A 212 3.85 -5.76 4.31
CA ALA A 212 3.03 -6.57 3.42
C ALA A 212 3.60 -7.99 3.15
N GLY A 213 4.19 -8.62 4.16
CA GLY A 213 4.75 -9.98 4.04
C GLY A 213 6.08 -10.04 3.30
N GLY A 214 6.88 -8.97 3.40
CA GLY A 214 8.17 -8.82 2.73
C GLY A 214 8.09 -8.23 1.32
N LEU A 215 6.90 -7.80 0.85
CA LEU A 215 6.79 -7.12 -0.44
C LEU A 215 7.64 -5.85 -0.48
N ALA A 216 7.66 -5.06 0.60
CA ALA A 216 8.52 -3.88 0.73
C ALA A 216 9.98 -4.21 0.40
N GLY A 217 10.56 -5.19 1.09
CA GLY A 217 11.95 -5.60 0.86
C GLY A 217 12.20 -6.04 -0.58
N GLY A 218 11.26 -6.79 -1.17
CA GLY A 218 11.35 -7.19 -2.57
C GLY A 218 11.36 -6.02 -3.54
N LEU A 219 10.51 -5.01 -3.34
CA LEU A 219 10.47 -3.81 -4.17
C LEU A 219 11.68 -2.90 -3.94
N VAL A 220 12.19 -2.81 -2.71
CA VAL A 220 13.45 -2.11 -2.40
C VAL A 220 14.64 -2.79 -3.10
N ALA A 221 14.65 -4.12 -3.19
CA ALA A 221 15.67 -4.85 -3.95
C ALA A 221 15.66 -4.48 -5.45
N LEU A 222 14.52 -4.01 -5.99
CA LEU A 222 14.42 -3.49 -7.35
C LEU A 222 14.71 -1.97 -7.47
N GLY A 223 15.16 -1.33 -6.40
CA GLY A 223 15.50 0.10 -6.38
C GLY A 223 14.39 1.01 -5.86
N GLY A 224 13.30 0.46 -5.30
CA GLY A 224 12.27 1.24 -4.64
C GLY A 224 12.76 1.88 -3.34
N LYS A 225 12.14 3.01 -2.96
CA LYS A 225 12.43 3.74 -1.72
C LYS A 225 11.23 3.66 -0.79
N LEU A 226 11.48 3.28 0.46
CA LEU A 226 10.46 3.36 1.51
C LEU A 226 10.25 4.82 1.91
N ILE A 227 8.99 5.21 2.00
CA ILE A 227 8.57 6.52 2.49
C ILE A 227 7.40 6.35 3.48
N PRO A 228 7.26 7.26 4.47
CA PRO A 228 6.08 7.27 5.33
C PRO A 228 4.82 7.44 4.47
N GLY A 229 3.81 6.62 4.74
CA GLY A 229 2.57 6.60 3.96
C GLY A 229 1.75 7.86 4.12
N PHE A 230 1.66 8.38 5.35
CA PHE A 230 1.01 9.66 5.62
C PHE A 230 1.65 10.82 4.84
N GLU A 231 2.99 10.96 4.86
CA GLU A 231 3.69 12.04 4.15
C GLU A 231 3.38 11.99 2.65
N MET A 232 3.35 10.79 2.06
CA MET A 232 2.96 10.61 0.67
C MET A 232 1.53 11.08 0.39
N VAL A 233 0.57 10.71 1.25
CA VAL A 233 -0.82 11.14 1.11
C VAL A 233 -0.96 12.64 1.30
N ALA A 234 -0.23 13.22 2.26
CA ALA A 234 -0.22 14.65 2.53
C ALA A 234 0.29 15.45 1.32
N ASP A 235 1.38 15.01 0.70
CA ASP A 235 1.92 15.60 -0.52
C ASP A 235 0.92 15.54 -1.69
N GLU A 236 0.38 14.35 -1.98
CA GLU A 236 -0.54 14.15 -3.10
C GLU A 236 -1.90 14.85 -2.88
N ALA A 237 -2.32 15.05 -1.62
CA ALA A 237 -3.52 15.82 -1.27
C ALA A 237 -3.29 17.34 -1.20
N ASN A 238 -2.04 17.79 -1.38
CA ASN A 238 -1.59 19.16 -1.14
C ASN A 238 -1.97 19.69 0.26
N LEU A 239 -1.80 18.84 1.28
CA LEU A 239 -2.29 19.09 2.64
C LEU A 239 -1.59 20.30 3.27
N HIS A 240 -0.29 20.48 3.04
CA HIS A 240 0.49 21.59 3.61
C HIS A 240 -0.07 22.96 3.22
N ASP A 241 -0.39 23.17 1.94
CA ASP A 241 -0.98 24.42 1.45
C ASP A 241 -2.38 24.64 2.03
N ARG A 242 -3.17 23.57 2.16
CA ARG A 242 -4.52 23.65 2.74
C ARG A 242 -4.48 24.03 4.21
N VAL A 243 -3.58 23.43 4.98
CA VAL A 243 -3.35 23.76 6.39
C VAL A 243 -2.90 25.21 6.53
N ALA A 244 -1.99 25.69 5.67
CA ALA A 244 -1.52 27.08 5.70
C ALA A 244 -2.63 28.11 5.42
N GLN A 245 -3.71 27.70 4.74
CA GLN A 245 -4.87 28.56 4.42
C GLN A 245 -6.03 28.43 5.41
N ALA A 246 -5.96 27.52 6.39
CA ALA A 246 -7.03 27.26 7.34
C ALA A 246 -6.84 28.07 8.64
N ASP A 247 -7.96 28.51 9.22
CA ASP A 247 -8.00 29.14 10.55
C ASP A 247 -8.11 28.09 11.67
N LEU A 248 -8.70 26.92 11.36
CA LEU A 248 -8.89 25.80 12.26
C LEU A 248 -8.77 24.49 11.47
N VAL A 249 -8.03 23.52 12.01
CA VAL A 249 -7.95 22.17 11.48
C VAL A 249 -8.65 21.21 12.44
N ILE A 250 -9.57 20.41 11.92
CA ILE A 250 -10.23 19.31 12.63
C ILE A 250 -9.73 18.00 12.04
N THR A 251 -9.20 17.13 12.91
CA THR A 251 -8.67 15.80 12.54
C THR A 251 -9.15 14.73 13.51
N GLY A 252 -8.91 13.46 13.17
CA GLY A 252 -9.29 12.31 13.97
C GLY A 252 -9.18 10.99 13.20
N GLU A 253 -9.07 9.90 13.94
CA GLU A 253 -9.08 8.51 13.46
C GLU A 253 -9.87 7.62 14.44
N GLY A 254 -10.33 6.45 14.00
CA GLY A 254 -10.93 5.44 14.87
C GLY A 254 -10.08 4.17 14.92
N GLN A 255 -9.78 3.70 16.15
CA GLN A 255 -8.92 2.53 16.42
C GLN A 255 -9.72 1.25 16.71
#